data_AF-A0A0Q9R1B7-F1
#
_entry.id   AF-A0A0Q9R1B7-F1
#
_cell.length_a   1.000
_cell.length_b   1.000
_cell.length_c   1.000
_cell.angle_alpha   90.00
_cell.angle_beta   90.00
_cell.angle_gamma   90.00
#
_symmetry.space_group_name_H-M   'P 1'
#
loop_
_entity.id
_entity.type
_entity.pdbx_description
1 polymer ?
#
loop_
_entity_poly.entity_id
_entity_poly.type
_entity_poly.pdbx_seq_one_letter_code
_entity_poly.pdbx_strand_id
1 'polypeptide(L)'
;MDGIDHVALVLVVIGEDHVGVPVGLARMIRYERSPTEADVAVTVVDEWQGRGVATALLAELARERPRGVTRVVTTVAADNRASLAMLARMGTMTSTSSEDNRVDVRVDLPPSPDTDPGRDSAATSWPG
;
A
#
# COMPACT_ATOMS: atom_id res chain seq x y z
N MET A 1 11.50 0.99 16.10
CA MET A 1 10.58 1.34 15.01
C MET A 1 10.57 0.14 14.11
N ASP A 2 9.51 -0.65 14.20
CA ASP A 2 9.60 -2.07 13.96
C ASP A 2 8.95 -2.28 12.58
N GLY A 3 9.77 -2.35 11.52
CA GLY A 3 9.32 -2.46 10.12
C GLY A 3 8.50 -3.70 9.77
N ILE A 4 8.09 -4.47 10.79
CA ILE A 4 7.21 -5.64 10.68
C ILE A 4 5.75 -5.22 10.59
N ASP A 5 5.33 -4.18 11.31
CA ASP A 5 3.92 -3.75 11.36
C ASP A 5 3.63 -2.49 10.54
N HIS A 6 4.69 -1.78 10.14
CA HIS A 6 4.63 -0.53 9.39
C HIS A 6 5.54 -0.58 8.17
N VAL A 7 4.95 -0.45 6.98
CA VAL A 7 5.70 -0.42 5.71
C VAL A 7 5.43 0.91 5.05
N ALA A 8 6.48 1.58 4.57
CA ALA A 8 6.38 2.82 3.83
C ALA A 8 7.29 2.78 2.59
N LEU A 9 6.75 3.17 1.44
CA LEU A 9 7.44 3.22 0.17
C LEU A 9 7.37 4.64 -0.39
N VAL A 10 8.50 5.12 -0.90
CA VAL A 10 8.58 6.40 -1.62
C VAL A 10 8.94 6.10 -3.07
N LEU A 11 8.19 6.67 -4.01
CA LEU A 11 8.54 6.64 -5.42
C LEU A 11 9.35 7.89 -5.74
N VAL A 12 10.56 7.68 -6.25
CA VAL A 12 11.50 8.74 -6.60
C VAL A 12 11.75 8.68 -8.11
N VAL A 13 11.67 9.83 -8.76
CA VAL A 13 12.07 9.99 -10.17
C VAL A 13 13.47 10.55 -10.20
N ILE A 14 14.36 9.90 -10.95
CA ILE A 14 15.75 10.34 -11.11
C ILE A 14 15.84 11.18 -12.40
N GLY A 15 16.27 12.42 -12.25
CA GLY A 15 16.53 13.33 -13.37
C GLY A 15 17.84 13.02 -14.10
N GLU A 16 18.09 13.72 -15.21
CA GLU A 16 19.35 13.62 -15.97
C GLU A 16 20.57 14.09 -15.15
N ASP A 17 20.35 14.99 -14.20
CA ASP A 17 21.31 15.46 -13.20
C ASP A 17 21.60 14.43 -12.09
N HIS A 18 21.00 13.23 -12.18
CA HIS A 18 21.08 12.15 -11.18
C HIS A 18 20.51 12.55 -9.81
N VAL A 19 19.74 13.63 -9.74
CA VAL A 19 19.04 14.03 -8.53
C VAL A 19 17.68 13.35 -8.48
N GLY A 20 17.40 12.71 -7.35
CA GLY A 20 16.12 12.05 -7.11
C GLY A 20 15.10 13.01 -6.51
N VAL A 21 13.92 13.09 -7.13
CA VAL A 21 12.78 13.86 -6.62
C VAL A 21 11.68 12.89 -6.16
N PRO A 22 11.23 12.95 -4.89
CA PRO A 22 10.11 12.15 -4.43
C PRO A 22 8.82 12.65 -5.07
N VAL A 23 8.06 11.74 -5.67
CA VAL A 23 6.80 12.07 -6.38
C VAL A 23 5.58 11.36 -5.79
N GLY A 24 5.79 10.44 -4.86
CA GLY A 24 4.72 9.82 -4.11
C GLY A 24 5.22 9.03 -2.90
N LEU A 25 4.31 8.84 -1.95
CA LEU A 25 4.51 8.08 -0.72
C LEU A 25 3.30 7.16 -0.53
N ALA A 26 3.54 5.91 -0.19
CA ALA A 26 2.50 4.98 0.25
C ALA A 26 2.91 4.32 1.55
N ARG A 27 1.94 4.08 2.43
CA ARG A 27 2.16 3.39 3.70
C ARG A 27 1.06 2.40 4.02
N MET A 28 1.46 1.31 4.67
CA MET A 28 0.58 0.31 5.24
C MET A 28 0.91 0.14 6.71
N ILE A 29 -0.11 0.19 7.56
CA ILE A 29 0.04 0.10 9.01
C ILE A 29 -0.91 -0.96 9.54
N ARG A 30 -0.38 -2.04 10.11
CA ARG A 30 -1.19 -3.08 10.75
C ARG A 30 -1.89 -2.52 11.98
N TYR A 31 -3.15 -2.91 12.19
CA TYR A 31 -3.85 -2.58 13.42
C TYR A 31 -3.39 -3.49 14.57
N GLU A 32 -2.97 -2.90 15.70
CA GLU A 32 -2.48 -3.63 16.87
C GLU A 32 -3.48 -4.70 17.38
N ARG A 33 -4.78 -4.40 17.30
CA ARG A 33 -5.86 -5.29 17.76
C ARG A 33 -6.33 -6.29 16.70
N SER A 34 -5.80 -6.22 15.48
CA SER A 34 -6.25 -7.03 14.35
C SER A 34 -5.06 -7.35 13.43
N PRO A 35 -4.32 -8.44 13.73
CA PRO A 35 -3.04 -8.71 13.07
C PRO A 35 -3.17 -9.06 11.57
N THR A 36 -4.39 -9.35 11.11
CA THR A 36 -4.71 -9.63 9.70
C THR A 36 -5.14 -8.39 8.92
N GLU A 37 -5.31 -7.25 9.58
CA GLU A 37 -5.85 -6.03 9.01
C GLU A 37 -4.85 -4.87 9.08
N ALA A 38 -4.88 -4.04 8.06
CA ALA A 38 -4.06 -2.84 8.00
C ALA A 38 -4.82 -1.64 7.41
N ASP A 39 -4.39 -0.44 7.80
CA ASP A 39 -4.75 0.80 7.13
C ASP A 39 -3.78 1.06 5.97
N VAL A 40 -4.24 1.76 4.94
CA VAL A 40 -3.43 2.16 3.79
C VAL A 40 -3.65 3.64 3.47
N ALA A 41 -2.55 4.34 3.19
CA ALA A 41 -2.60 5.71 2.70
C ALA A 41 -1.59 5.93 1.58
N VAL A 42 -1.99 6.72 0.59
CA VAL A 42 -1.14 7.10 -0.55
C VAL A 42 -1.27 8.60 -0.80
N THR A 43 -0.13 9.26 -0.98
CA THR A 43 -0.05 10.66 -1.40
C THR A 43 0.81 10.74 -2.65
N VAL A 44 0.33 11.47 -3.65
CA VAL A 44 1.05 11.70 -4.91
C VAL A 44 1.16 13.20 -5.12
N VAL A 45 2.36 13.66 -5.50
CA VAL A 45 2.60 15.06 -5.87
C VAL A 45 1.71 15.42 -7.06
N ASP A 46 1.07 16.59 -7.02
CA ASP A 46 -0.01 16.97 -7.93
C ASP A 46 0.37 16.84 -9.41
N GLU A 47 1.57 17.27 -9.80
CA GLU A 47 2.10 17.18 -11.16
C GLU A 47 2.25 15.74 -11.67
N TRP A 48 2.28 14.78 -10.76
CA TRP A 48 2.43 13.35 -11.02
C TRP A 48 1.13 12.54 -10.88
N GLN A 49 0.02 13.21 -10.53
CA GLN A 49 -1.29 12.56 -10.53
C GLN A 49 -1.71 12.15 -11.96
N GLY A 50 -2.55 11.11 -12.06
CA GLY A 50 -2.99 10.56 -13.35
C GLY A 50 -1.93 9.77 -14.13
N ARG A 51 -0.69 9.67 -13.61
CA ARG A 51 0.43 8.95 -14.26
C ARG A 51 0.68 7.54 -13.71
N GLY A 52 -0.23 7.03 -12.88
CA GLY A 52 -0.13 5.68 -12.31
C GLY A 52 0.80 5.55 -11.09
N VAL A 53 1.34 6.65 -10.54
CA VAL A 53 2.24 6.62 -9.36
C VAL A 53 1.61 5.89 -8.18
N ALA A 54 0.36 6.22 -7.82
CA ALA A 54 -0.35 5.53 -6.75
C ALA A 54 -0.53 4.02 -7.02
N THR A 55 -0.81 3.65 -8.28
CA THR A 55 -0.95 2.25 -8.67
C THR A 55 0.36 1.48 -8.51
N ALA A 56 1.47 2.05 -8.95
CA ALA A 56 2.79 1.44 -8.80
C ALA A 56 3.15 1.25 -7.33
N LEU A 57 3.00 2.31 -6.52
CA LEU A 57 3.26 2.28 -5.09
C LEU A 57 2.43 1.21 -4.36
N LEU A 58 1.14 1.08 -4.69
CA LEU A 58 0.27 0.09 -4.05
C LEU A 58 0.58 -1.35 -4.46
N ALA A 59 0.97 -1.57 -5.71
CA ALA A 59 1.36 -2.88 -6.17
C ALA A 59 2.61 -3.40 -5.43
N GLU A 60 3.57 -2.51 -5.17
CA GLU A 60 4.74 -2.82 -4.33
C GLU A 60 4.34 -2.96 -2.86
N LEU A 61 3.54 -2.04 -2.32
CA LEU A 61 3.13 -2.06 -0.93
C LEU A 61 2.33 -3.32 -0.57
N ALA A 62 1.51 -3.84 -1.50
CA ALA A 62 0.78 -5.09 -1.32
C ALA A 62 1.66 -6.34 -1.36
N ARG A 63 2.84 -6.26 -2.02
CA ARG A 63 3.85 -7.33 -2.03
C ARG A 63 4.66 -7.32 -0.74
N GLU A 64 5.17 -6.14 -0.36
CA GLU A 64 5.96 -5.92 0.85
C GLU A 64 5.12 -5.84 2.13
N ARG A 65 3.82 -6.17 2.07
CA ARG A 65 2.90 -6.01 3.20
C ARG A 65 3.33 -6.83 4.42
N PRO A 66 3.07 -6.35 5.64
CA PRO A 66 3.32 -7.10 6.88
C PRO A 66 2.80 -8.54 6.81
N ARG A 67 3.67 -9.53 7.11
CA ARG A 67 3.33 -10.97 7.07
C ARG A 67 2.05 -11.31 7.86
N GLY A 68 1.03 -11.83 7.21
CA GLY A 68 -0.26 -12.16 7.83
C GLY A 68 -1.36 -11.12 7.61
N VAL A 69 -1.03 -9.93 7.10
CA VAL A 69 -2.06 -8.99 6.61
C VAL A 69 -2.69 -9.56 5.35
N THR A 70 -4.01 -9.75 5.41
CA THR A 70 -4.83 -10.27 4.31
C THR A 70 -5.89 -9.28 3.88
N ARG A 71 -6.06 -8.19 4.62
CA ARG A 71 -7.15 -7.24 4.40
C ARG A 71 -6.73 -5.82 4.70
N VAL A 72 -7.17 -4.89 3.85
CA VAL A 72 -7.13 -3.46 4.13
C VAL A 72 -8.48 -3.03 4.69
N VAL A 73 -8.46 -2.24 5.77
CA VAL A 73 -9.64 -1.62 6.36
C VAL A 73 -9.33 -0.15 6.56
N THR A 74 -10.15 0.72 6.00
CA THR A 74 -9.94 2.17 6.10
C THR A 74 -11.26 2.93 5.92
N THR A 75 -11.29 4.20 6.31
CA THR A 75 -12.47 5.05 6.14
C THR A 75 -12.16 6.20 5.21
N VAL A 76 -12.95 6.34 4.15
CA VAL A 76 -12.72 7.30 3.07
C VAL A 76 -13.93 8.24 2.96
N ALA A 77 -13.72 9.51 2.58
CA ALA A 77 -14.84 10.38 2.20
C ALA A 77 -15.56 9.80 0.97
N ALA A 78 -16.89 9.79 0.97
CA ALA A 78 -17.68 9.12 -0.07
C ALA A 78 -17.50 9.77 -1.46
N ASP A 79 -17.10 11.04 -1.51
CA ASP A 79 -16.81 11.79 -2.73
C ASP A 79 -15.35 11.66 -3.20
N ASN A 80 -14.46 11.06 -2.41
CA ASN A 80 -13.07 10.80 -2.80
C ASN A 80 -12.97 9.59 -3.74
N ARG A 81 -13.45 9.80 -4.97
CA ARG A 81 -13.45 8.78 -6.04
C ARG A 81 -12.06 8.25 -6.36
N ALA A 82 -11.02 9.07 -6.20
CA ALA A 82 -9.65 8.67 -6.44
C ALA A 82 -9.22 7.56 -5.46
N SER A 83 -9.41 7.77 -4.15
CA SER A 83 -9.10 6.76 -3.14
C SER A 83 -9.98 5.52 -3.26
N LEU A 84 -11.27 5.66 -3.59
CA LEU A 84 -12.16 4.52 -3.79
C LEU A 84 -11.75 3.66 -5.01
N ALA A 85 -11.45 4.30 -6.15
CA ALA A 85 -10.96 3.61 -7.33
C ALA A 85 -9.61 2.94 -7.08
N MET A 86 -8.76 3.58 -6.28
CA MET A 86 -7.46 3.05 -5.85
C MET A 86 -7.62 1.78 -4.99
N LEU A 87 -8.47 1.82 -3.97
CA LEU A 87 -8.74 0.68 -3.07
C LEU A 87 -9.37 -0.49 -3.83
N ALA A 88 -10.30 -0.23 -4.75
CA ALA A 88 -10.94 -1.24 -5.58
C ALA A 88 -9.95 -2.02 -6.48
N ARG A 89 -8.75 -1.47 -6.73
CA ARG A 89 -7.71 -2.14 -7.53
C ARG A 89 -6.80 -3.05 -6.70
N MET A 90 -6.82 -2.94 -5.38
CA MET A 90 -5.97 -3.75 -4.51
C MET A 90 -6.52 -5.17 -4.30
N GLY A 91 -7.82 -5.39 -4.55
CA GLY A 91 -8.47 -6.68 -4.36
C GLY A 91 -9.99 -6.59 -4.34
N THR A 92 -10.65 -7.55 -3.71
CA THR A 92 -12.12 -7.58 -3.63
C THR A 92 -12.58 -6.57 -2.60
N MET A 93 -13.23 -5.49 -3.07
CA MET A 93 -13.67 -4.38 -2.24
C MET A 93 -15.14 -4.54 -1.81
N THR A 94 -15.41 -4.30 -0.54
CA THR A 94 -16.74 -4.06 0.02
C THR A 94 -16.75 -2.70 0.72
N SER A 95 -17.88 -2.03 0.71
CA SER A 95 -18.03 -0.73 1.35
C SER A 95 -19.38 -0.59 2.01
N THR A 96 -19.39 -0.01 3.22
CA THR A 96 -20.60 0.33 3.95
C THR A 96 -20.64 1.84 4.15
N SER A 97 -21.77 2.47 3.86
CA SER A 97 -21.97 3.88 4.18
C SER A 97 -21.93 4.07 5.70
N SER A 98 -21.19 5.09 6.12
CA SER A 98 -21.10 5.54 7.50
C SER A 98 -21.74 6.93 7.63
N GLU A 99 -21.85 7.43 8.85
CA GLU A 99 -22.31 8.80 9.08
C GLU A 99 -21.32 9.82 8.48
N ASP A 100 -21.78 11.06 8.27
CA ASP A 100 -20.94 12.19 7.84
C ASP A 100 -20.23 12.05 6.47
N ASN A 101 -20.91 11.55 5.44
CA ASN A 101 -20.37 11.44 4.07
C ASN A 101 -19.07 10.62 4.00
N ARG A 102 -18.94 9.60 4.85
CA ARG A 102 -17.83 8.66 4.86
C ARG A 102 -18.30 7.26 4.50
N VAL A 103 -17.39 6.47 3.96
CA VAL A 103 -17.58 5.05 3.67
C VAL A 103 -16.48 4.26 4.34
N ASP A 104 -16.87 3.22 5.07
CA ASP A 104 -15.95 2.24 5.60
C ASP A 104 -15.66 1.24 4.49
N VAL A 105 -14.40 1.14 4.11
CA VAL A 105 -13.92 0.33 3.00
C VAL A 105 -13.13 -0.84 3.54
N ARG A 106 -13.44 -2.02 3.00
CA ARG A 106 -12.78 -3.27 3.33
C ARG A 106 -12.35 -3.95 2.04
N VAL A 107 -11.05 -4.19 1.89
CA VAL A 107 -10.49 -4.82 0.69
C VAL A 107 -9.78 -6.11 1.06
N ASP A 108 -10.26 -7.23 0.55
CA ASP A 108 -9.59 -8.51 0.64
C ASP A 108 -8.44 -8.57 -0.36
N LEU A 109 -7.22 -8.66 0.15
CA LEU A 109 -6.01 -8.69 -0.66
C LEU A 109 -5.82 -10.09 -1.26
N PRO A 110 -5.33 -10.18 -2.51
CA PRO A 110 -4.92 -11.47 -3.06
C PRO A 110 -3.76 -12.05 -2.23
N PRO A 111 -3.56 -13.38 -2.23
CA PRO A 111 -2.41 -14.01 -1.57
C PRO A 111 -1.11 -13.33 -1.97
N SER A 112 -0.21 -13.06 -1.01
CA SER A 112 1.11 -12.52 -1.35
C SER A 112 1.88 -13.54 -2.20
N PRO A 113 2.59 -13.10 -3.25
CA PRO A 113 3.40 -13.99 -4.08
C PRO A 113 4.52 -14.69 -3.29
N ASP A 114 4.94 -14.15 -2.14
CA ASP A 114 5.90 -14.77 -1.22
C ASP A 114 5.34 -15.92 -0.37
N THR A 115 4.08 -16.33 -0.60
CA THR A 115 3.60 -17.64 -0.15
C THR A 115 4.07 -18.73 -1.13
N ASP A 116 5.35 -18.70 -1.49
CA ASP A 116 6.07 -19.82 -2.08
C ASP A 116 7.15 -20.24 -1.07
N PRO A 117 7.03 -21.41 -0.42
CA PRO A 117 8.00 -21.87 0.59
C PRO A 117 9.43 -22.08 0.03
N GLY A 118 9.69 -21.83 -1.26
CA GLY A 118 11.00 -21.94 -1.89
C GLY A 118 11.87 -20.66 -1.92
N ARG A 119 11.38 -19.48 -1.48
CA ARG A 119 12.11 -18.20 -1.63
C ARG A 119 12.92 -17.72 -0.42
N ASP A 120 12.72 -18.30 0.76
CA ASP A 120 13.54 -18.05 1.96
C ASP A 120 14.88 -18.82 1.88
N SER A 121 15.78 -18.45 0.97
CA SER A 121 17.18 -18.93 0.96
C SER A 121 18.19 -18.06 0.21
N ALA A 122 17.83 -16.88 -0.31
CA ALA A 122 18.77 -16.12 -1.14
C ALA A 122 18.71 -14.61 -0.93
N ALA A 123 19.08 -14.14 0.27
CA ALA A 123 19.78 -12.86 0.46
C ALA A 123 20.08 -12.62 1.94
N THR A 124 21.26 -13.05 2.42
CA THR A 124 22.22 -12.22 3.16
C THR A 124 23.52 -13.02 3.30
N SER A 125 24.28 -13.09 2.22
CA SER A 125 25.73 -13.23 2.30
C SER A 125 26.29 -12.39 1.15
N TRP A 126 26.85 -11.23 1.50
CA TRP A 126 27.74 -10.49 0.61
C TRP A 126 29.17 -10.87 1.00
N PRO A 127 30.03 -11.29 0.05
CA PRO A 127 31.43 -11.57 0.35
C PRO A 127 32.29 -10.30 0.30
N GLY A 128 33.30 -10.27 1.16
CA GLY A 128 34.58 -9.54 0.96
C GLY A 128 34.70 -8.19 1.65
#